data_AF-A0A846MNA1-F1
#
_entry.id   AF-A0A846MNA1-F1
#
_cell.length_a   1.000
_cell.length_b   1.000
_cell.length_c   1.000
_cell.angle_alpha   90.00
_cell.angle_beta   90.00
_cell.angle_gamma   90.00
#
_symmetry.space_group_name_H-M   'P 1'
#
loop_
_entity.id
_entity.type
_entity.pdbx_description
1 polymer ?
#
loop_
_entity_poly.entity_id
_entity_poly.type
_entity_poly.pdbx_seq_one_letter_code
_entity_poly.pdbx_strand_id
1 'polypeptide(L)'
;MNKINLFFILKAGLFTFFACTSPQQPEQSKFELLDDSTMIRILVDLHTLDAITPYLFSQPNNDTAKAAFKALRNELLAKYHTDSTQFYRTYNYYMEHDLSHMNQIYSAVVDSLNLRANTQRFDLWDLKQNTTQKSKPRPVFREPKKADSLLKNKIEKIRKKAASRLEATTTQ
;
A
#
# COMPACT_ATOMS: atom_id res chain seq x y z
N MET A 1 46.87 58.30 17.89
CA MET A 1 46.12 57.73 16.73
C MET A 1 45.84 56.27 17.07
N ASN A 2 44.63 55.74 17.25
CA ASN A 2 43.27 56.23 17.02
C ASN A 2 42.38 55.76 18.19
N LYS A 3 41.69 56.70 18.85
CA LYS A 3 40.65 56.41 19.84
C LYS A 3 39.39 56.01 19.07
N ILE A 4 39.15 54.72 18.91
CA ILE A 4 37.93 54.22 18.27
C ILE A 4 36.78 54.43 19.26
N ASN A 5 35.81 55.24 18.86
CA ASN A 5 34.69 55.66 19.67
C ASN A 5 33.83 54.46 20.10
N LEU A 6 33.96 54.06 21.37
CA LEU A 6 33.11 53.09 22.08
C LEU A 6 31.60 53.46 22.01
N PHE A 7 31.29 54.71 21.66
CA PHE A 7 29.94 55.21 21.44
C PHE A 7 29.23 54.65 20.18
N PHE A 8 29.95 54.13 19.19
CA PHE A 8 29.31 53.60 17.96
C PHE A 8 28.72 52.20 18.14
N ILE A 9 29.30 51.37 19.02
CA ILE A 9 28.76 50.02 19.31
C ILE A 9 27.49 50.12 20.18
N LEU A 10 27.41 51.12 21.08
CA LEU A 10 26.25 51.34 21.93
C LEU A 10 25.01 51.81 21.14
N LYS A 11 25.19 52.54 20.03
CA LYS A 11 24.07 52.99 19.18
C LYS A 11 23.56 51.90 18.21
N ALA A 12 24.38 50.90 17.88
CA ALA A 12 23.98 49.79 17.02
C ALA A 12 23.21 48.68 17.75
N GLY A 13 23.33 48.60 19.08
CA GLY A 13 22.66 47.57 19.91
C GLY A 13 21.22 47.92 20.35
N LEU A 14 20.74 49.14 20.10
CA LEU A 14 19.44 49.62 20.62
C LEU A 14 18.27 49.41 19.64
N PHE A 15 18.48 48.77 18.49
CA PHE A 15 17.44 48.64 17.45
C PHE A 15 16.98 47.20 17.17
N THR A 16 17.27 46.24 18.06
CA THR A 16 16.95 44.81 17.82
C THR A 16 15.81 44.24 18.67
N PHE A 17 15.03 45.06 19.38
CA PHE A 17 13.93 44.56 20.23
C PHE A 17 12.51 44.95 19.82
N PHE A 18 12.30 45.63 18.69
CA PHE A 18 10.96 45.68 18.07
C PHE A 18 10.73 44.44 17.21
N ALA A 19 10.70 43.28 17.88
CA ALA A 19 10.01 42.12 17.34
C ALA A 19 8.52 42.50 17.29
N CYS A 20 8.00 42.57 16.06
CA CYS A 20 6.59 42.83 15.79
C CYS A 20 5.77 41.67 16.38
N THR A 21 5.31 41.83 17.62
CA THR A 21 4.17 41.04 18.09
C THR A 21 2.95 41.65 17.40
N SER A 22 2.65 41.15 16.20
CA SER A 22 1.28 41.30 15.71
C SER A 22 0.44 40.45 16.65
N PRO A 23 -0.50 41.03 17.41
CA PRO A 23 -1.59 40.23 17.90
C PRO A 23 -2.27 39.68 16.65
N GLN A 24 -1.99 38.43 16.31
CA GLN A 24 -2.89 37.64 15.50
C GLN A 24 -4.15 37.53 16.37
N GLN A 25 -5.00 38.57 16.32
CA GLN A 25 -6.41 38.34 16.52
C GLN A 25 -6.73 37.19 15.58
N PRO A 26 -7.32 36.09 16.07
CA PRO A 26 -7.77 35.06 15.18
C PRO A 26 -8.70 35.79 14.22
N GLU A 27 -8.27 35.94 12.97
CA GLU A 27 -9.21 36.04 11.88
C GLU A 27 -10.01 34.74 12.01
N GLN A 28 -11.08 34.81 12.79
CA GLN A 28 -12.28 34.04 12.60
C GLN A 28 -12.86 34.48 11.24
N SER A 29 -12.05 34.39 10.18
CA SER A 29 -12.55 34.25 8.84
C SER A 29 -13.50 33.08 8.95
N LYS A 30 -14.75 33.28 8.54
CA LYS A 30 -15.79 32.25 8.43
C LYS A 30 -15.31 31.12 7.51
N PHE A 31 -14.32 30.35 7.93
CA PHE A 31 -13.88 29.16 7.25
C PHE A 31 -14.70 28.03 7.85
N GLU A 32 -15.35 27.29 6.97
CA GLU A 32 -16.19 26.17 7.34
C GLU A 32 -15.29 25.01 7.76
N LEU A 33 -15.32 24.67 9.04
CA LEU A 33 -14.64 23.50 9.59
C LEU A 33 -15.24 22.25 8.97
N LEU A 34 -14.38 21.28 8.63
CA LEU A 34 -14.85 19.95 8.26
C LEU A 34 -15.49 19.28 9.48
N ASP A 35 -16.62 18.60 9.24
CA ASP A 35 -17.23 17.75 10.26
C ASP A 35 -16.32 16.58 10.62
N ASP A 36 -16.46 16.08 11.84
CA ASP A 36 -15.64 15.00 12.39
C ASP A 36 -15.66 13.74 11.52
N SER A 37 -16.83 13.39 10.99
CA SER A 37 -16.98 12.16 10.22
C SER A 37 -16.21 12.23 8.90
N THR A 38 -16.26 13.39 8.24
CA THR A 38 -15.48 13.67 7.02
C THR A 38 -13.99 13.71 7.33
N MET A 39 -13.58 14.37 8.42
CA MET A 39 -12.18 14.43 8.85
C MET A 39 -11.61 13.03 9.13
N ILE A 40 -12.31 12.19 9.89
CA ILE A 40 -11.92 10.81 10.18
C ILE A 40 -11.75 10.01 8.88
N ARG A 41 -12.72 10.09 7.97
CA ARG A 41 -12.69 9.35 6.70
C ARG A 41 -11.53 9.81 5.80
N ILE A 42 -11.28 11.11 5.71
CA ILE A 42 -10.14 11.68 4.98
C ILE A 42 -8.84 11.15 5.58
N LEU A 43 -8.65 11.20 6.89
CA LEU A 43 -7.42 10.78 7.55
C LEU A 43 -7.15 9.28 7.38
N VAL A 44 -8.18 8.43 7.51
CA VAL A 44 -8.08 6.99 7.27
C VAL A 44 -7.62 6.69 5.84
N ASP A 45 -8.25 7.31 4.85
CA ASP A 45 -7.90 7.10 3.45
C ASP A 45 -6.55 7.73 3.10
N LEU A 46 -6.20 8.87 3.69
CA LEU A 46 -4.92 9.54 3.51
C LEU A 46 -3.76 8.68 4.03
N HIS A 47 -3.90 8.13 5.24
CA HIS A 47 -2.90 7.21 5.80
C HIS A 47 -2.80 5.91 4.99
N THR A 48 -3.92 5.39 4.47
CA THR A 48 -3.92 4.23 3.57
C THR A 48 -3.18 4.56 2.27
N LEU A 49 -3.45 5.74 1.69
CA LEU A 49 -2.81 6.21 0.47
C LEU A 49 -1.31 6.39 0.66
N ASP A 50 -0.88 7.00 1.77
CA ASP A 50 0.53 7.21 2.11
C ASP A 50 1.25 5.88 2.30
N ALA A 51 0.60 4.90 2.94
CA ALA A 51 1.15 3.55 3.10
C ALA A 51 1.31 2.82 1.75
N ILE A 52 0.38 2.98 0.80
CA ILE A 52 0.38 2.23 -0.47
C ILE A 52 1.26 2.88 -1.53
N THR A 53 1.28 4.22 -1.61
CA THR A 53 1.92 4.95 -2.72
C THR A 53 3.38 4.57 -2.95
N PRO A 54 4.24 4.41 -1.92
CA PRO A 54 5.63 3.99 -2.10
C PRO A 54 5.78 2.63 -2.78
N TYR A 55 4.83 1.70 -2.62
CA TYR A 55 4.88 0.37 -3.21
C TYR A 55 4.42 0.33 -4.68
N LEU A 56 3.73 1.38 -5.15
CA LEU A 56 3.37 1.53 -6.57
C LEU A 56 4.58 1.89 -7.43
N PHE A 57 5.64 2.38 -6.81
CA PHE A 57 6.89 2.74 -7.47
C PHE A 57 7.99 1.80 -7.01
N SER A 58 8.89 1.40 -7.91
CA SER A 58 9.91 0.39 -7.62
C SER A 58 10.89 0.74 -6.49
N GLN A 59 10.89 2.00 -6.02
CA GLN A 59 11.72 2.48 -4.92
C GLN A 59 10.89 3.38 -4.00
N PRO A 60 10.83 3.09 -2.69
CA PRO A 60 10.33 4.05 -1.72
C PRO A 60 11.17 5.34 -1.79
N ASN A 61 10.52 6.49 -1.67
CA ASN A 61 11.17 7.82 -1.55
C ASN A 61 11.80 8.42 -2.82
N ASN A 62 11.48 7.92 -4.02
CA ASN A 62 11.85 8.63 -5.24
C ASN A 62 10.94 9.85 -5.48
N ASP A 63 11.41 10.82 -6.27
CA ASP A 63 10.65 12.05 -6.56
C ASP A 63 9.34 11.75 -7.30
N THR A 64 9.32 10.66 -8.07
CA THR A 64 8.12 10.15 -8.75
C THR A 64 7.03 9.77 -7.76
N ALA A 65 7.35 9.03 -6.70
CA ALA A 65 6.39 8.61 -5.68
C ALA A 65 5.84 9.83 -4.91
N LYS A 66 6.66 10.83 -4.63
CA LYS A 66 6.22 12.08 -3.98
C LYS A 66 5.27 12.88 -4.88
N ALA A 67 5.59 13.00 -6.17
CA ALA A 67 4.73 13.69 -7.13
C ALA A 67 3.39 12.97 -7.29
N ALA A 68 3.42 11.63 -7.38
CA ALA A 68 2.24 10.80 -7.45
C ALA A 68 1.39 10.90 -6.18
N PHE A 69 2.00 10.83 -5.00
CA PHE A 69 1.29 11.01 -3.74
C PHE A 69 0.58 12.37 -3.68
N LYS A 70 1.25 13.45 -4.09
CA LYS A 70 0.65 14.79 -4.14
C LYS A 70 -0.58 14.83 -5.05
N ALA A 71 -0.51 14.22 -6.22
CA ALA A 71 -1.63 14.16 -7.15
C ALA A 71 -2.80 13.34 -6.57
N LEU A 72 -2.52 12.14 -6.07
CA LEU A 72 -3.52 11.25 -5.47
C LEU A 72 -4.16 11.84 -4.22
N ARG A 73 -3.40 12.55 -3.39
CA ARG A 73 -3.94 13.27 -2.23
C ARG A 73 -4.92 14.36 -2.64
N ASN A 74 -4.63 15.10 -3.71
CA ASN A 74 -5.54 16.14 -4.19
C ASN A 74 -6.84 15.52 -4.73
N GLU A 75 -6.74 14.41 -5.46
CA GLU A 75 -7.92 13.65 -5.91
C GLU A 75 -8.73 13.10 -4.72
N LEU A 76 -8.04 12.57 -3.70
CA LEU A 76 -8.65 12.11 -2.47
C LEU A 76 -9.46 13.22 -1.79
N LEU A 77 -8.88 14.41 -1.63
CA LEU A 77 -9.59 15.54 -1.00
C LEU A 77 -10.81 15.97 -1.83
N ALA A 78 -10.68 16.00 -3.16
CA ALA A 78 -11.78 16.31 -4.06
C ALA A 78 -12.95 15.32 -3.94
N LYS A 79 -12.68 14.02 -3.71
CA LYS A 79 -13.71 12.99 -3.44
C LYS A 79 -14.57 13.32 -2.21
N TYR A 80 -14.01 14.04 -1.24
CA TYR A 80 -14.70 14.49 -0.03
C TYR A 80 -15.23 15.92 -0.16
N HIS A 81 -15.30 16.48 -1.37
CA HIS A 81 -15.74 17.86 -1.63
C HIS A 81 -14.96 18.92 -0.82
N THR A 82 -13.67 18.66 -0.57
CA THR A 82 -12.77 19.58 0.12
C THR A 82 -11.49 19.81 -0.67
N ASP A 83 -10.66 20.74 -0.22
CA ASP A 83 -9.33 21.02 -0.76
C ASP A 83 -8.26 20.98 0.33
N SER A 84 -7.00 21.11 -0.07
CA SER A 84 -5.89 21.09 0.89
C SER A 84 -5.97 22.25 1.88
N THR A 85 -6.47 23.41 1.45
CA THR A 85 -6.53 24.62 2.28
C THR A 85 -7.52 24.42 3.42
N GLN A 86 -8.75 24.00 3.12
CA GLN A 86 -9.79 23.75 4.12
C GLN A 86 -9.40 22.61 5.07
N PHE A 87 -8.85 21.51 4.53
CA PHE A 87 -8.35 20.40 5.32
C PHE A 87 -7.29 20.85 6.33
N TYR A 88 -6.22 21.53 5.87
CA TYR A 88 -5.14 21.96 6.76
C TYR A 88 -5.58 23.05 7.75
N ARG A 89 -6.50 23.94 7.35
CA ARG A 89 -7.07 24.93 8.28
C ARG A 89 -7.87 24.25 9.39
N THR A 90 -8.72 23.29 9.05
CA THR A 90 -9.50 22.53 10.05
C THR A 90 -8.59 21.73 10.97
N TYR A 91 -7.60 21.03 10.40
CA TYR A 91 -6.63 20.25 11.17
C TYR A 91 -5.83 21.13 12.15
N ASN A 92 -5.28 22.24 11.68
CA ASN A 92 -4.51 23.17 12.51
C ASN A 92 -5.38 23.81 13.58
N TYR A 93 -6.63 24.16 13.24
CA TYR A 93 -7.58 24.68 14.22
C TYR A 93 -7.80 23.73 15.40
N TYR A 94 -8.07 22.45 15.13
CA TYR A 94 -8.21 21.46 16.20
C TYR A 94 -6.91 21.29 16.99
N MET A 95 -5.74 21.25 16.33
CA MET A 95 -4.45 21.13 17.03
C MET A 95 -4.13 22.33 17.94
N GLU A 96 -4.54 23.53 17.56
CA GLU A 96 -4.25 24.77 18.29
C GLU A 96 -5.28 25.08 19.38
N HIS A 97 -6.56 24.76 19.15
CA HIS A 97 -7.68 25.22 19.99
C HIS A 97 -8.40 24.10 20.74
N ASP A 98 -8.39 22.87 20.22
CA ASP A 98 -9.08 21.74 20.85
C ASP A 98 -8.34 20.41 20.63
N LEU A 99 -7.17 20.31 21.28
CA LEU A 99 -6.32 19.12 21.19
C LEU A 99 -7.03 17.86 21.71
N SER A 100 -7.96 18.01 22.66
CA SER A 100 -8.74 16.89 23.21
C SER A 100 -9.67 16.31 22.15
N HIS A 101 -10.40 17.16 21.41
CA HIS A 101 -11.24 16.74 20.29
C HIS A 101 -10.39 16.09 19.19
N MET A 102 -9.26 16.69 18.83
CA MET A 102 -8.36 16.09 17.84
C MET A 102 -7.87 14.69 18.25
N ASN A 103 -7.61 14.46 19.54
CA ASN A 103 -7.26 13.15 20.07
C ASN A 103 -8.39 12.12 19.91
N GLN A 104 -9.65 12.53 20.09
CA GLN A 104 -10.81 11.66 19.85
C GLN A 104 -10.94 11.27 18.38
N ILE A 105 -10.79 12.25 17.48
CA ILE A 105 -10.73 12.02 16.02
C ILE A 105 -9.63 11.01 15.70
N TYR A 106 -8.42 11.22 16.24
CA TYR A 106 -7.28 10.35 15.95
C TYR A 106 -7.45 8.94 16.54
N SER A 107 -8.07 8.79 17.71
CA SER A 107 -8.45 7.49 18.27
C SER A 107 -9.35 6.71 17.30
N ALA A 108 -10.39 7.37 16.77
CA ALA A 108 -11.30 6.75 15.80
C ALA A 108 -10.58 6.38 14.48
N VAL A 109 -9.61 7.18 14.03
CA VAL A 109 -8.77 6.87 12.87
C VAL A 109 -7.94 5.60 13.12
N VAL A 110 -7.27 5.50 14.27
CA VAL A 110 -6.47 4.33 14.65
C VAL A 110 -7.34 3.08 14.74
N ASP A 111 -8.50 3.16 15.39
CA ASP A 111 -9.44 2.04 15.49
C ASP A 111 -9.91 1.57 14.11
N SER A 112 -10.23 2.53 13.22
CA SER A 112 -10.65 2.24 11.85
C SER A 112 -9.55 1.57 11.02
N LEU A 113 -8.31 2.05 11.13
CA LEU A 113 -7.16 1.45 10.46
C LEU A 113 -6.88 0.04 10.98
N ASN A 114 -6.94 -0.17 12.29
CA ASN A 114 -6.78 -1.48 12.92
C ASN A 114 -7.86 -2.46 12.47
N LEU A 115 -9.13 -2.03 12.42
CA LEU A 115 -10.22 -2.85 11.92
C LEU A 115 -9.99 -3.25 10.45
N ARG A 116 -9.61 -2.31 9.60
CA ARG A 116 -9.31 -2.56 8.17
C ARG A 116 -8.16 -3.56 8.02
N ALA A 117 -7.06 -3.35 8.73
CA ALA A 117 -5.89 -4.23 8.68
C ALA A 117 -6.20 -5.65 9.19
N ASN A 118 -6.95 -5.77 10.28
CA ASN A 118 -7.36 -7.07 10.81
C ASN A 118 -8.31 -7.79 9.86
N THR A 119 -9.30 -7.10 9.29
CA THR A 119 -10.24 -7.68 8.31
C THR A 119 -9.50 -8.23 7.11
N GLN A 120 -8.60 -7.44 6.51
CA GLN A 120 -7.76 -7.90 5.39
C GLN A 120 -6.91 -9.13 5.77
N ARG A 121 -6.36 -9.15 6.99
CA ARG A 121 -5.59 -10.30 7.48
C ARG A 121 -6.46 -11.55 7.64
N PHE A 122 -7.71 -11.40 8.09
CA PHE A 122 -8.66 -12.52 8.18
C PHE A 122 -9.00 -13.06 6.78
N ASP A 123 -9.31 -12.21 5.80
CA ASP A 123 -9.58 -12.63 4.42
C ASP A 123 -8.41 -13.44 3.82
N LEU A 124 -7.17 -12.97 4.05
CA LEU A 124 -5.97 -13.68 3.60
C LEU A 124 -5.77 -15.03 4.29
N TRP A 125 -6.13 -15.13 5.57
CA TRP A 125 -6.07 -16.40 6.31
C TRP A 125 -7.07 -17.41 5.73
N ASP A 126 -8.31 -17.01 5.47
CA ASP A 126 -9.35 -17.88 4.87
C ASP A 126 -8.98 -18.36 3.46
N LEU A 127 -8.42 -17.47 2.63
CA LEU A 127 -7.91 -17.84 1.30
C LEU A 127 -6.78 -18.87 1.40
N LYS A 128 -5.87 -18.73 2.36
CA LYS A 128 -4.78 -19.68 2.58
C LYS A 128 -5.31 -21.05 2.99
N GLN A 129 -6.31 -21.12 3.88
CA GLN A 129 -6.92 -22.40 4.28
C GLN A 129 -7.66 -23.09 3.11
N ASN A 130 -8.36 -22.31 2.29
CA ASN A 130 -9.09 -22.85 1.13
C ASN A 130 -8.17 -23.33 0.01
N THR A 131 -6.98 -22.73 -0.14
CA THR A 131 -5.97 -23.15 -1.15
C THR A 131 -5.15 -24.36 -0.69
N THR A 132 -4.86 -24.50 0.61
CA THR A 132 -4.17 -25.69 1.14
C THR A 132 -5.08 -26.92 1.19
N GLN A 133 -6.40 -26.76 1.41
CA GLN A 133 -7.34 -27.89 1.41
C GLN A 133 -7.77 -28.36 0.00
N LYS A 134 -7.68 -27.52 -1.03
CA LYS A 134 -8.07 -27.87 -2.42
C LYS A 134 -6.95 -28.47 -3.28
N SER A 135 -5.74 -28.64 -2.78
CA SER A 135 -4.67 -29.33 -3.53
C SER A 135 -4.55 -30.80 -3.12
N LYS A 136 -5.43 -31.65 -3.66
CA LYS A 136 -4.99 -33.04 -3.95
C LYS A 136 -3.70 -32.90 -4.78
N PRO A 137 -2.60 -33.60 -4.47
CA PRO A 137 -1.41 -33.53 -5.29
C PRO A 137 -1.82 -33.85 -6.72
N ARG A 138 -1.52 -32.94 -7.66
CA ARG A 138 -1.63 -33.20 -9.09
C ARG A 138 -0.94 -34.55 -9.30
N PRO A 139 -1.60 -35.55 -9.95
CA PRO A 139 -0.97 -36.83 -10.14
C PRO A 139 0.39 -36.58 -10.79
N VAL A 140 1.46 -36.87 -10.03
CA VAL A 140 2.80 -36.96 -10.56
C VAL A 140 2.66 -37.83 -11.80
N PHE A 141 3.13 -37.34 -12.96
CA PHE A 141 3.18 -38.14 -14.17
C PHE A 141 3.97 -39.40 -13.82
N ARG A 142 3.26 -40.50 -13.52
CA ARG A 142 3.88 -41.79 -13.33
C ARG A 142 4.33 -42.17 -14.72
N GLU A 143 5.64 -42.35 -14.90
CA GLU A 143 6.13 -42.99 -16.12
C GLU A 143 5.27 -44.22 -16.40
N PRO A 144 4.88 -44.45 -17.67
CA PRO A 144 4.05 -45.58 -18.02
C PRO A 144 4.72 -46.86 -17.50
N LYS A 145 4.09 -47.53 -16.53
CA LYS A 145 4.52 -48.84 -16.07
C LYS A 145 4.65 -49.73 -17.31
N LYS A 146 5.84 -50.32 -17.49
CA LYS A 146 6.23 -51.19 -18.60
C LYS A 146 5.05 -52.06 -19.05
N ALA A 147 4.72 -51.95 -20.34
CA ALA A 147 3.61 -52.63 -21.01
C ALA A 147 3.41 -54.08 -20.53
N ASP A 148 2.14 -54.39 -20.26
CA ASP A 148 1.65 -55.69 -19.81
C ASP A 148 2.26 -56.86 -20.59
N SER A 149 2.63 -57.91 -19.87
CA SER A 149 3.15 -59.19 -20.40
C SER A 149 2.28 -59.78 -21.51
N LEU A 150 1.00 -59.43 -21.55
CA LEU A 150 0.04 -59.82 -22.58
C LEU A 150 0.39 -59.27 -23.97
N LEU A 151 0.89 -58.03 -24.06
CA LEU A 151 1.33 -57.44 -25.33
C LEU A 151 2.58 -58.14 -25.86
N LYS A 152 3.52 -58.49 -24.96
CA LYS A 152 4.73 -59.25 -25.32
C LYS A 152 4.37 -60.65 -25.84
N ASN A 153 3.49 -61.36 -25.15
CA ASN A 153 3.04 -62.69 -25.56
C ASN A 153 2.28 -62.65 -26.89
N LYS A 154 1.51 -61.58 -27.15
CA LYS A 154 0.79 -61.40 -28.42
C LYS A 154 1.75 -61.12 -29.58
N ILE A 155 2.78 -60.29 -29.36
CA ILE A 155 3.82 -60.00 -30.35
C ILE A 155 4.64 -61.26 -30.66
N GLU A 156 4.98 -62.06 -29.66
CA GLU A 156 5.74 -63.30 -29.85
C GLU A 156 4.95 -64.36 -30.64
N LYS A 157 3.64 -64.49 -30.38
CA LYS A 157 2.75 -65.34 -31.18
C LYS A 157 2.67 -64.91 -32.64
N ILE A 158 2.60 -63.60 -32.90
CA ILE A 158 2.57 -63.07 -34.26
C ILE A 158 3.89 -63.34 -34.98
N ARG A 159 5.03 -63.16 -34.31
CA ARG A 159 6.36 -63.42 -34.87
C ARG A 159 6.59 -64.89 -35.21
N LYS A 160 6.20 -65.82 -34.33
CA LYS A 160 6.29 -67.27 -34.59
C LYS A 160 5.41 -67.69 -35.77
N LYS A 161 4.19 -67.13 -35.87
CA LYS A 161 3.26 -67.37 -36.99
C LYS A 161 3.76 -66.80 -38.33
N ALA A 162 4.50 -65.69 -38.30
CA ALA A 162 5.12 -65.12 -39.51
C ALA A 162 6.32 -65.95 -39.98
N ALA A 163 7.18 -66.41 -39.07
CA ALA A 163 8.33 -67.25 -39.39
C ALA A 163 7.92 -68.60 -40.03
N SER A 164 6.91 -69.27 -39.47
CA SER A 164 6.40 -70.53 -40.04
C SER A 164 5.73 -70.35 -41.42
N ARG A 165 5.24 -69.14 -41.73
CA ARG A 165 4.67 -68.82 -43.05
C ARG A 165 5.76 -68.56 -44.09
N LEU A 166 6.87 -67.93 -43.70
CA LEU A 166 8.02 -67.68 -44.56
C LEU A 166 8.73 -68.98 -44.96
N GLU A 167 8.86 -69.94 -44.03
CA GLU A 167 9.46 -71.25 -44.34
C GLU A 167 8.57 -72.10 -45.27
N ALA A 168 7.24 -71.96 -45.20
CA ALA A 168 6.31 -72.66 -46.10
C ALA A 168 6.29 -72.11 -47.55
N THR A 169 6.80 -70.90 -47.77
CA THR A 169 6.89 -70.26 -49.11
C THR A 169 8.22 -70.47 -49.83
N THR A 170 9.23 -71.06 -49.17
CA THR A 170 10.58 -71.25 -49.75
C THR A 170 10.85 -72.70 -50.17
N THR A 171 9.82 -73.56 -50.19
CA THR A 171 9.91 -74.94 -50.69
C THR A 171 8.83 -75.19 -51.75
N GLN A 172 8.87 -74.42 -52.83
CA GLN A 172 8.29 -74.75 -54.14
C GLN A 172 9.19 -74.19 -55.24
#